data_AF-A0A1Q3DGD2-F1
#
_entry.id   AF-A0A1Q3DGD2-F1
#
_cell.length_a   1.000
_cell.length_b   1.000
_cell.length_c   1.000
_cell.angle_alpha   90.00
_cell.angle_beta   90.00
_cell.angle_gamma   90.00
#
_symmetry.space_group_name_H-M   'P 1'
#
loop_
_entity.id
_entity.type
_entity.pdbx_description
1 polymer ?
#
loop_
_entity_poly.entity_id
_entity_poly.type
_entity_poly.pdbx_seq_one_letter_code
_entity_poly.pdbx_strand_id
1 'polypeptide(L)'
;MANIENQKFIALDISGKNYLPWVLDVKLNLSVKKLRHTIDEDNTTSNEERATTLIFLRHHIDDVLKYEYLNIENPLELWQNLNDRFEHLKAVVLQKALND
;
A
#
# COMPACT_ATOMS: atom_id res chain seq x y z
N MET A 1 -11.40 -28.60 5.25
CA MET A 1 -11.50 -27.22 4.72
C MET A 1 -10.56 -26.37 5.54
N ALA A 2 -9.53 -25.78 4.92
CA ALA A 2 -8.62 -24.92 5.67
C ALA A 2 -9.42 -23.71 6.17
N ASN A 3 -9.49 -23.56 7.49
CA ASN A 3 -9.96 -22.35 8.13
C ASN A 3 -9.03 -21.25 7.62
N ILE A 4 -9.52 -20.40 6.71
CA ILE A 4 -8.84 -19.16 6.34
C ILE A 4 -8.98 -18.29 7.57
N GLU A 5 -8.19 -18.60 8.59
CA GLU A 5 -8.02 -17.74 9.74
C GLU A 5 -7.67 -16.37 9.19
N ASN A 6 -8.56 -15.41 9.48
CA ASN A 6 -8.39 -13.98 9.29
C ASN A 6 -6.91 -13.60 9.31
N GLN A 7 -6.27 -13.63 8.14
CA GLN A 7 -4.90 -13.20 8.00
C GLN A 7 -4.99 -11.69 8.16
N LYS A 8 -4.75 -11.23 9.39
CA LYS A 8 -4.83 -9.82 9.75
C LYS A 8 -4.05 -9.06 8.69
N PHE A 9 -4.72 -8.15 8.00
CA PHE A 9 -4.05 -7.23 7.08
C PHE A 9 -2.97 -6.53 7.90
N ILE A 10 -1.70 -6.82 7.63
CA ILE A 10 -0.60 -6.30 8.42
C ILE A 10 -0.34 -4.87 7.93
N ALA A 11 -0.44 -3.89 8.81
CA ALA A 11 -0.12 -2.51 8.47
C ALA A 11 1.36 -2.37 8.09
N LEU A 12 1.67 -1.47 7.16
CA LEU A 12 3.04 -1.15 6.77
C LEU A 12 3.80 -0.59 7.97
N ASP A 13 4.86 -1.27 8.39
CA ASP A 13 5.71 -0.84 9.48
C ASP A 13 6.62 0.32 9.04
N ILE A 14 6.98 1.20 9.98
CA ILE A 14 7.85 2.36 9.72
C ILE A 14 9.22 1.97 9.15
N SER A 15 9.74 0.77 9.46
CA SER A 15 11.00 0.26 8.89
C SER A 15 10.84 -0.27 7.46
N GLY A 16 9.62 -0.48 6.98
CA GLY A 16 9.34 -1.01 5.66
C GLY A 16 9.66 -2.50 5.48
N LYS A 17 10.07 -3.22 6.53
CA LYS A 17 10.44 -4.65 6.41
C LYS A 17 9.35 -5.53 5.82
N ASN A 18 8.09 -5.18 6.02
CA ASN A 18 6.92 -5.86 5.45
C ASN A 18 6.36 -5.16 4.19
N TYR A 19 7.12 -4.28 3.55
CA TYR A 19 6.65 -3.50 2.40
C TYR A 19 6.21 -4.37 1.21
N LEU A 20 6.97 -5.41 0.86
CA LEU A 20 6.61 -6.32 -0.24
C LEU A 20 5.27 -7.04 -0.02
N PRO A 21 5.06 -7.77 1.11
CA PRO A 21 3.77 -8.39 1.36
C PRO A 21 2.64 -7.35 1.50
N TRP A 22 2.91 -6.19 2.10
CA TRP A 22 1.92 -5.11 2.21
C TRP A 22 1.45 -4.59 0.84
N VAL A 23 2.37 -4.36 -0.11
CA VAL A 23 2.03 -3.92 -1.48
C VAL A 23 1.10 -4.93 -2.16
N LEU A 24 1.37 -6.22 -2.00
CA LEU A 24 0.55 -7.28 -2.58
C LEU A 24 -0.87 -7.28 -1.98
N ASP A 25 -0.96 -7.18 -0.66
CA ASP A 25 -2.24 -7.16 0.06
C ASP A 25 -3.07 -5.92 -0.28
N VAL A 26 -2.46 -4.73 -0.37
CA VAL A 26 -3.14 -3.50 -0.81
C VAL A 26 -3.70 -3.68 -2.22
N LYS A 27 -2.87 -4.11 -3.18
CA LYS A 27 -3.30 -4.27 -4.58
C LYS A 27 -4.42 -5.29 -4.72
N LEU A 28 -4.36 -6.40 -3.99
CA LEU A 28 -5.41 -7.42 -4.01
C LEU A 28 -6.72 -6.90 -3.42
N ASN A 29 -6.66 -6.23 -2.25
CA ASN A 29 -7.84 -5.66 -1.60
C ASN A 29 -8.52 -4.59 -2.46
N LEU A 30 -7.75 -3.68 -3.05
CA LEU A 30 -8.29 -2.67 -3.96
C LEU A 30 -8.87 -3.32 -5.23
N SER A 31 -8.27 -4.40 -5.74
CA SER A 31 -8.83 -5.14 -6.89
C SER A 31 -10.19 -5.75 -6.57
N VAL A 32 -10.35 -6.40 -5.41
CA VAL A 32 -11.64 -6.95 -4.93
C VAL A 32 -12.68 -5.84 -4.78
N LYS A 33 -12.27 -4.66 -4.31
CA LYS A 33 -13.14 -3.48 -4.16
C LYS A 33 -13.40 -2.74 -5.47
N LYS A 34 -12.76 -3.11 -6.57
CA LYS A 34 -12.75 -2.38 -7.86
C LYS A 34 -12.27 -0.93 -7.71
N LEU A 35 -11.30 -0.71 -6.82
CA LEU A 35 -10.67 0.58 -6.53
C LEU A 35 -9.18 0.59 -6.89
N ARG A 36 -8.71 -0.38 -7.67
CA ARG A 36 -7.27 -0.45 -8.01
C ARG A 36 -6.83 0.71 -8.91
N HIS A 37 -7.72 1.21 -9.77
CA HIS A 37 -7.43 2.34 -10.65
C HIS A 37 -7.03 3.60 -9.88
N THR A 38 -7.51 3.77 -8.64
CA THR A 38 -7.26 4.98 -7.84
C THR A 38 -5.80 5.15 -7.40
N ILE A 39 -4.99 4.09 -7.50
CA ILE A 39 -3.55 4.09 -7.21
C ILE A 39 -2.69 3.82 -8.46
N ASP A 40 -3.33 3.64 -9.62
CA ASP A 40 -2.65 3.44 -10.91
C ASP A 40 -2.75 4.71 -11.78
N GLU A 41 -3.88 5.43 -11.78
CA GLU A 41 -4.15 6.62 -12.63
C GLU A 41 -5.07 7.66 -11.92
N ASP A 42 -4.86 8.97 -12.15
CA ASP A 42 -5.60 10.05 -11.46
C ASP A 42 -6.82 10.61 -12.23
N ASN A 43 -6.98 10.24 -13.50
CA ASN A 43 -7.83 11.00 -14.45
C ASN A 43 -9.33 10.63 -14.45
N THR A 44 -9.73 9.46 -13.96
CA THR A 44 -11.12 8.98 -14.03
C THR A 44 -11.76 8.62 -12.69
N THR A 45 -11.08 8.88 -11.57
CA THR A 45 -11.52 8.40 -10.25
C THR A 45 -12.51 9.37 -9.60
N SER A 46 -13.64 8.88 -9.06
CA SER A 46 -14.58 9.74 -8.34
C SER A 46 -14.03 10.20 -6.97
N ASN A 47 -14.52 11.32 -6.45
CA ASN A 47 -14.10 11.80 -5.12
C ASN A 47 -14.38 10.78 -4.00
N GLU A 48 -15.46 10.00 -4.11
CA GLU A 48 -15.80 8.94 -3.15
C GLU A 48 -14.79 7.80 -3.21
N GLU A 49 -14.42 7.36 -4.42
CA GLU A 49 -13.40 6.32 -4.62
C GLU A 49 -12.02 6.78 -4.11
N ARG A 50 -11.67 8.05 -4.35
CA ARG A 50 -10.43 8.65 -3.84
C ARG A 50 -10.41 8.67 -2.31
N ALA A 51 -11.46 9.19 -1.68
CA ALA A 51 -11.59 9.24 -0.23
C ALA A 51 -11.58 7.83 0.38
N THR A 52 -12.32 6.89 -0.21
CA THR A 52 -12.37 5.49 0.25
C THR A 52 -10.99 4.84 0.21
N THR A 53 -10.25 5.03 -0.89
CA THR A 53 -8.90 4.48 -1.04
C THR A 53 -7.92 5.14 -0.06
N LEU A 54 -7.99 6.47 0.11
CA LEU A 54 -7.12 7.20 1.03
C LEU A 54 -7.33 6.77 2.47
N ILE A 55 -8.58 6.62 2.91
CA ILE A 55 -8.93 6.10 4.25
C ILE A 55 -8.36 4.69 4.41
N PHE A 56 -8.52 3.83 3.40
CA PHE A 56 -7.99 2.48 3.41
C PHE A 56 -6.47 2.47 3.57
N LEU A 57 -5.73 3.24 2.77
CA LEU A 57 -4.26 3.31 2.86
C LEU A 57 -3.83 3.82 4.25
N ARG A 58 -4.42 4.91 4.73
CA ARG A 58 -4.10 5.51 6.04
C ARG A 58 -4.41 4.59 7.22
N HIS A 59 -5.37 3.69 7.10
CA HIS A 59 -5.69 2.71 8.15
C HIS A 59 -4.67 1.57 8.23
N HIS A 60 -3.93 1.34 7.14
CA HIS A 60 -3.02 0.19 7.02
C HIS A 60 -1.55 0.61 6.86
N ILE A 61 -1.17 1.77 7.38
CA ILE A 61 0.21 2.19 7.53
C ILE A 61 0.47 2.60 8.99
N ASP A 62 1.73 2.55 9.41
CA ASP A 62 2.15 2.98 10.74
C ASP A 62 1.72 4.43 11.05
N ASP A 63 1.43 4.72 12.33
CA ASP A 63 0.96 6.03 12.76
C ASP A 63 1.96 7.16 12.47
N VAL A 64 3.27 6.86 12.50
CA VAL A 64 4.32 7.82 12.14
C VAL A 64 4.25 8.16 10.65
N LEU A 65 4.09 7.15 9.78
CA LEU A 65 3.91 7.36 8.34
C LEU A 65 2.63 8.15 8.06
N LYS A 66 1.54 7.82 8.76
CA LYS A 66 0.27 8.52 8.65
C LYS A 66 0.39 9.99 9.05
N TYR A 67 1.16 10.31 10.09
CA TYR A 67 1.42 11.68 10.50
C TYR A 67 2.26 12.44 9.47
N GLU A 68 3.32 11.80 8.96
CA GLU A 68 4.21 12.37 7.93
C GLU A 68 3.46 12.73 6.64
N TYR A 69 2.51 11.88 6.24
CA TYR A 69 1.72 12.05 5.02
C TYR A 69 0.31 12.59 5.26
N LEU A 70 0.04 13.24 6.40
CA LEU A 70 -1.30 13.73 6.79
C LEU A 70 -1.92 14.69 5.76
N ASN A 71 -1.09 15.53 5.14
CA ASN A 71 -1.53 16.57 4.20
C ASN A 71 -1.79 16.05 2.78
N ILE A 72 -1.50 14.78 2.50
CA ILE A 72 -1.72 14.19 1.17
C ILE A 72 -3.17 13.78 1.02
N GLU A 73 -3.90 14.48 0.14
CA GLU A 73 -5.31 14.22 -0.15
C GLU A 73 -5.53 13.31 -1.37
N ASN A 74 -4.50 13.07 -2.17
CA ASN A 74 -4.57 12.17 -3.30
C ASN A 74 -4.06 10.76 -2.93
N PRO A 75 -4.87 9.69 -3.05
CA PRO A 75 -4.42 8.33 -2.77
C PRO A 75 -3.28 7.86 -3.68
N LEU A 76 -3.25 8.30 -4.95
CA LEU A 76 -2.16 7.97 -5.88
C LEU A 76 -0.83 8.58 -5.40
N GLU A 77 -0.86 9.84 -4.97
CA GLU A 77 0.33 10.53 -4.45
C GLU A 77 0.84 9.85 -3.16
N LEU A 78 -0.07 9.47 -2.25
CA LEU A 78 0.30 8.72 -1.04
C LEU A 78 0.95 7.39 -1.41
N TRP A 79 0.35 6.67 -2.36
CA TRP A 79 0.85 5.39 -2.84
C TRP A 79 2.24 5.51 -3.48
N GLN A 80 2.46 6.53 -4.31
CA GLN A 80 3.75 6.81 -4.95
C GLN A 80 4.83 7.16 -3.91
N ASN A 81 4.53 8.05 -2.96
CA ASN A 81 5.48 8.42 -1.91
C ASN A 81 5.90 7.22 -1.04
N LEU A 82 4.95 6.32 -0.72
CA LEU A 82 5.26 5.07 -0.02
C LEU A 82 6.10 4.13 -0.89
N ASN A 83 5.82 4.05 -2.19
CA ASN A 83 6.62 3.23 -3.11
C ASN A 83 8.05 3.74 -3.21
N ASP A 84 8.25 5.03 -3.42
CA ASP A 84 9.56 5.65 -3.59
C ASP A 84 10.41 5.50 -2.33
N ARG A 85 9.80 5.71 -1.15
CA ARG A 85 10.48 5.55 0.14
C ARG A 85 11.03 4.14 0.33
N PHE A 86 10.28 3.11 -0.05
CA PHE A 86 10.63 1.71 0.21
C PHE A 86 11.09 0.95 -1.04
N GLU A 87 11.31 1.63 -2.16
CA GLU A 87 11.73 1.02 -3.43
C GLU A 87 13.06 0.28 -3.28
N HIS A 88 13.99 0.83 -2.51
CA HIS A 88 15.28 0.22 -2.23
C HIS A 88 15.17 -1.19 -1.62
N LEU A 89 14.09 -1.50 -0.88
CA LEU A 89 13.85 -2.82 -0.33
C LEU A 89 13.48 -3.85 -1.42
N LYS A 90 12.84 -3.42 -2.53
CA LYS A 90 12.63 -4.29 -3.71
C LYS A 90 13.98 -4.69 -4.31
N ALA A 91 14.88 -3.71 -4.47
CA ALA A 91 16.20 -3.96 -5.06
C ALA A 91 17.05 -4.93 -4.22
N VAL A 92 17.04 -4.78 -2.89
CA VAL A 92 17.80 -5.66 -1.98
C VAL A 92 17.30 -7.11 -2.06
N VAL A 93 15.98 -7.35 -2.07
CA VAL A 93 15.42 -8.70 -2.18
C VAL A 93 15.75 -9.34 -3.52
N LEU A 94 15.65 -8.58 -4.62
CA LEU A 94 16.01 -9.06 -5.95
C LEU A 94 17.50 -9.43 -6.05
N GLN A 95 18.40 -8.61 -5.50
CA GLN A 95 19.83 -8.92 -5.48
C GLN A 95 20.13 -10.19 -4.68
N LYS A 96 19.45 -10.39 -3.54
CA LYS A 96 19.62 -11.60 -2.75
C LYS A 96 19.15 -12.85 -3.51
N ALA A 97 18.01 -12.78 -4.18
CA ALA A 97 17.47 -13.88 -4.98
C ALA A 97 18.32 -14.21 -6.23
N LEU A 98 19.12 -13.26 -6.73
CA LEU A 98 20.03 -13.47 -7.86
C LEU A 98 21.40 -14.04 -7.46
N ASN A 99 21.79 -13.87 -6.19
CA ASN A 99 23.09 -14.31 -5.66
C ASN A 99 23.02 -15.64 -4.89
N ASP A 100 21.81 -16.20 -4.74
CA ASP A 100 21.53 -17.54 -4.20
C ASP A 100 21.38 -18.55 -5.36
#